data_AF-A0A3F3BNH7-F1
#
_entry.id   AF-A0A3F3BNH7-F1
#
_cell.length_a   1.000
_cell.length_b   1.000
_cell.length_c   1.000
_cell.angle_alpha   90.00
_cell.angle_beta   90.00
_cell.angle_gamma   90.00
#
_symmetry.space_group_name_H-M   'P 1'
#
loop_
_entity.id
_entity.type
_entity.pdbx_description
1 polymer ?
#
loop_
_entity_poly.entity_id
_entity_poly.type
_entity_poly.pdbx_seq_one_letter_code
_entity_poly.pdbx_strand_id
1 'polypeptide(L)'
;MSKTPIYRIWLGMRERCEKTTHHAYKWYGGRGIKVCERWQIFENFYADMGERPEGMSLDRKDVNGDYEPENCRWATFEEQANNTRSNLILEHMGEKLTLSQWAKRAGIQASTLHYRIKKGWPLDRALNASVDTYANRDSKRLIECRGRTQRITEWAREVGLTATIISQRILRGWDVEAAIFTPSKRPVKGDKK
;
A
#
# COMPACT_ATOMS: atom_id res chain seq x y z
N MET A 1 15.60 -36.62 1.42
CA MET A 1 15.91 -35.23 1.02
C MET A 1 15.66 -34.22 2.15
N SER A 2 16.24 -34.41 3.34
CA SER A 2 15.85 -33.67 4.56
C SER A 2 16.48 -32.28 4.75
N LYS A 3 17.29 -31.79 3.79
CA LYS A 3 17.99 -30.50 3.89
C LYS A 3 17.66 -29.52 2.75
N THR A 4 16.69 -29.82 1.89
CA THR A 4 16.35 -28.94 0.76
C THR A 4 15.44 -27.78 1.21
N PRO A 5 15.49 -26.61 0.53
CA PRO A 5 14.58 -25.50 0.82
C PRO A 5 13.10 -25.91 0.79
N ILE A 6 12.72 -26.78 -0.14
CA ILE A 6 11.35 -27.26 -0.28
C ILE A 6 10.91 -28.17 0.88
N TYR A 7 11.79 -29.03 1.39
CA TYR A 7 11.50 -29.85 2.57
C TYR A 7 11.26 -28.99 3.81
N ARG A 8 12.03 -27.91 3.98
CA ARG A 8 11.82 -26.95 5.09
C ARG A 8 10.48 -26.22 4.98
N ILE A 9 10.03 -25.92 3.76
CA ILE A 9 8.72 -25.28 3.53
C ILE A 9 7.59 -26.22 3.90
N TRP A 10 7.66 -27.47 3.44
CA TRP A 10 6.70 -28.51 3.79
C TRP A 10 6.65 -28.76 5.30
N LEU A 11 7.81 -28.91 5.94
CA LEU A 11 7.89 -29.09 7.39
C LEU A 11 7.32 -27.88 8.14
N GLY A 12 7.71 -26.66 7.73
CA GLY A 12 7.21 -25.43 8.34
C GLY A 12 5.71 -25.24 8.14
N MET A 13 5.14 -25.64 7.00
CA MET A 13 3.69 -25.67 6.76
C MET A 13 3.00 -26.53 7.81
N ARG A 14 3.46 -27.78 7.99
CA ARG A 14 2.91 -28.72 8.96
C ARG A 14 3.05 -28.23 10.39
N GLU A 15 4.22 -27.72 10.77
CA GLU A 15 4.43 -27.18 12.13
C GLU A 15 3.48 -26.02 12.44
N ARG A 16 3.18 -25.13 11.49
CA ARG A 16 2.19 -24.06 11.70
C ARG A 16 0.77 -24.59 11.96
N CYS A 17 0.39 -25.70 11.34
CA CYS A 17 -0.95 -26.26 11.43
C CYS A 17 -1.15 -27.28 12.56
N GLU A 18 -0.14 -28.09 12.86
CA GLU A 18 -0.30 -29.29 13.71
C GLU A 18 0.37 -29.11 15.09
N LYS A 19 1.40 -28.26 15.19
CA LYS A 19 2.19 -28.12 16.42
C LYS A 19 1.67 -26.95 17.25
N THR A 20 0.90 -27.25 18.29
CA THR A 20 0.30 -26.25 19.21
C THR A 20 1.32 -25.32 19.87
N THR A 21 2.56 -25.79 20.06
CA THR A 21 3.67 -25.01 20.63
C THR A 21 4.35 -24.08 19.63
N HIS A 22 4.04 -24.20 18.33
CA HIS A 22 4.65 -23.36 17.31
C HIS A 22 4.11 -21.92 17.44
N HIS A 23 5.00 -20.91 17.40
CA HIS A 23 4.65 -19.50 17.61
C HIS A 23 3.53 -18.98 16.70
N ALA A 24 3.44 -19.50 15.48
CA ALA A 24 2.42 -19.15 14.50
C ALA A 24 1.13 -19.97 14.61
N TYR A 25 1.04 -21.00 15.45
CA TYR A 25 -0.09 -21.93 15.52
C TYR A 25 -1.44 -21.21 15.66
N LYS A 26 -1.51 -20.19 16.53
CA LYS A 26 -2.71 -19.37 16.74
C LYS A 26 -3.30 -18.74 15.46
N TRP A 27 -2.49 -18.55 14.43
CA TRP A 27 -2.90 -17.96 13.14
C TRP A 27 -3.20 -19.00 12.06
N TYR A 28 -2.96 -20.28 12.33
CA TYR A 28 -3.12 -21.40 11.41
C TYR A 28 -3.90 -22.52 12.08
N GLY A 29 -3.24 -23.50 12.71
CA GLY A 29 -3.90 -24.64 13.37
C GLY A 29 -4.92 -24.23 14.43
N GLY A 30 -4.62 -23.19 15.22
CA GLY A 30 -5.54 -22.62 16.20
C GLY A 30 -6.79 -21.98 15.60
N ARG A 31 -6.83 -21.74 14.29
CA ARG A 31 -8.03 -21.32 13.53
C ARG A 31 -8.75 -22.48 12.87
N GLY A 32 -8.25 -23.72 12.98
CA GLY A 32 -8.76 -24.89 12.29
C GLY A 32 -8.21 -25.12 10.89
N ILE A 33 -7.18 -24.37 10.46
CA ILE A 33 -6.52 -24.59 9.17
C ILE A 33 -5.67 -25.85 9.23
N LYS A 34 -5.88 -26.77 8.30
CA LYS A 34 -5.23 -28.08 8.25
C LYS A 34 -4.34 -28.22 7.01
N VAL A 35 -3.55 -29.29 7.02
CA VAL A 35 -2.84 -29.81 5.85
C VAL A 35 -3.59 -31.06 5.40
N CYS A 36 -3.94 -31.15 4.12
CA CYS A 36 -4.63 -32.32 3.58
C CYS A 36 -3.85 -33.61 3.84
N GLU A 37 -4.55 -34.74 3.95
CA GLU A 37 -3.94 -36.04 4.27
C GLU A 37 -2.85 -36.43 3.27
N ARG A 38 -3.07 -36.15 1.98
CA ARG A 38 -2.09 -36.37 0.91
C ARG A 38 -0.75 -35.71 1.21
N TRP A 39 -0.75 -34.48 1.74
CA TRP A 39 0.45 -33.71 2.06
C TRP A 39 1.05 -34.01 3.43
N GLN A 40 0.55 -35.03 4.13
CA GLN A 40 1.25 -35.60 5.31
C GLN A 40 2.53 -36.34 4.91
N ILE A 41 2.68 -36.65 3.63
CA ILE A 41 3.86 -37.28 3.01
C ILE A 41 4.55 -36.24 2.12
N PHE A 42 5.86 -36.05 2.30
CA PHE A 42 6.63 -35.03 1.58
C PHE A 42 6.65 -35.26 0.06
N GLU A 43 6.76 -36.51 -0.37
CA GLU A 43 6.83 -36.92 -1.77
C GLU A 43 5.57 -36.50 -2.54
N ASN A 44 4.39 -36.58 -1.91
CA ASN A 44 3.14 -36.12 -2.51
C ASN A 44 3.09 -34.59 -2.62
N PHE A 45 3.50 -33.88 -1.56
CA PHE A 45 3.62 -32.43 -1.60
C PHE A 45 4.56 -31.98 -2.74
N TYR A 46 5.70 -32.65 -2.88
CA TYR A 46 6.67 -32.36 -3.94
C TYR A 46 6.11 -32.69 -5.33
N ALA A 47 5.40 -33.80 -5.48
CA ALA A 47 4.75 -34.18 -6.74
C ALA A 47 3.71 -33.14 -7.18
N ASP A 48 2.97 -32.56 -6.25
CA ASP A 48 1.91 -31.59 -6.56
C ASP A 48 2.46 -30.17 -6.77
N MET A 49 3.46 -29.76 -5.99
CA MET A 49 3.98 -28.38 -6.01
C MET A 49 5.22 -28.17 -6.89
N GLY A 50 5.97 -29.24 -7.16
CA GLY A 50 7.26 -29.19 -7.85
C GLY A 50 8.31 -28.36 -7.11
N GLU A 51 9.42 -28.07 -7.79
CA GLU A 51 10.46 -27.18 -7.24
C GLU A 51 9.93 -25.77 -6.99
N ARG A 52 10.42 -25.17 -5.92
CA ARG A 52 10.10 -23.78 -5.58
C ARG A 52 10.86 -22.82 -6.51
N PRO A 53 10.18 -21.95 -7.27
CA PRO A 53 10.84 -20.90 -8.03
C PRO A 53 11.60 -19.92 -7.13
N GLU A 54 12.66 -19.32 -7.66
CA GLU A 54 13.45 -18.33 -6.92
C GLU A 54 12.60 -17.12 -6.48
N GLY A 55 12.85 -16.61 -5.28
CA GLY A 55 12.10 -15.47 -4.72
C GLY A 55 10.65 -15.76 -4.33
N MET A 56 10.15 -16.99 -4.48
CA MET A 56 8.76 -17.35 -4.13
C MET A 56 8.66 -18.15 -2.83
N SER A 57 7.46 -18.10 -2.24
CA SER A 57 7.06 -18.82 -1.02
C SER A 57 5.71 -19.52 -1.23
N LEU A 58 5.40 -20.48 -0.35
CA LEU A 58 4.12 -21.18 -0.36
C LEU A 58 3.01 -20.26 0.16
N ASP A 59 1.96 -20.08 -0.64
CA ASP A 59 0.78 -19.27 -0.32
C ASP A 59 -0.51 -20.07 -0.51
N ARG A 60 -1.57 -19.69 0.21
CA ARG A 60 -2.93 -20.24 0.03
C ARG A 60 -3.81 -19.23 -0.68
N LYS A 61 -4.32 -19.54 -1.87
CA LYS A 61 -5.18 -18.68 -2.71
C LYS A 61 -6.37 -18.14 -1.91
N ASP A 62 -7.08 -19.01 -1.19
CA ASP A 62 -7.97 -18.63 -0.11
C ASP A 62 -7.22 -18.72 1.23
N VAL A 63 -6.96 -17.54 1.82
CA VAL A 63 -6.29 -17.38 3.12
C VAL A 63 -6.99 -18.12 4.27
N ASN A 64 -8.29 -18.41 4.13
CA ASN A 64 -9.11 -19.12 5.11
C ASN A 64 -9.24 -20.62 4.82
N GLY A 65 -8.89 -21.07 3.62
CA GLY A 65 -8.88 -22.49 3.27
C GLY A 65 -7.65 -23.24 3.80
N ASP A 66 -7.65 -24.56 3.59
CA ASP A 66 -6.60 -25.49 4.04
C ASP A 66 -5.39 -25.52 3.09
N TYR A 67 -4.31 -26.17 3.50
CA TYR A 67 -3.19 -26.47 2.60
C TYR A 67 -3.48 -27.74 1.80
N GLU A 68 -3.76 -27.54 0.52
CA GLU A 68 -4.09 -28.57 -0.47
C GLU A 68 -3.69 -28.10 -1.88
N PRO A 69 -3.47 -29.01 -2.84
CA PRO A 69 -3.03 -28.66 -4.19
C PRO A 69 -3.86 -27.57 -4.87
N GLU A 70 -5.18 -27.62 -4.67
CA GLU A 70 -6.16 -26.72 -5.27
C GLU A 70 -6.07 -25.32 -4.69
N ASN A 71 -5.83 -25.22 -3.38
CA ASN A 71 -5.77 -23.95 -2.65
C ASN A 71 -4.35 -23.38 -2.55
N CYS A 72 -3.30 -24.12 -2.91
CA CYS A 72 -1.93 -23.64 -2.78
C CYS A 72 -1.29 -23.18 -4.09
N ARG A 73 -0.29 -22.31 -3.98
CA ARG A 73 0.53 -21.84 -5.09
C ARG A 73 1.90 -21.35 -4.60
N TRP A 74 2.86 -21.26 -5.52
CA TRP A 74 4.02 -20.40 -5.33
C TRP A 74 3.62 -18.95 -5.56
N ALA A 75 3.99 -18.07 -4.64
CA ALA A 75 3.64 -16.66 -4.71
C ALA A 75 4.86 -15.78 -4.37
N THR A 76 4.87 -14.59 -4.96
CA THR A 76 5.79 -13.51 -4.64
C THR A 76 5.39 -12.83 -3.32
N PHE A 77 6.31 -12.05 -2.75
CA PHE A 77 6.02 -11.24 -1.56
C PHE A 77 4.85 -10.27 -1.77
N GLU A 78 4.71 -9.68 -2.96
CA GLU A 78 3.59 -8.76 -3.29
C GLU A 78 2.26 -9.52 -3.32
N GLU A 79 2.23 -10.72 -3.91
CA GLU A 79 1.02 -11.55 -3.95
C GLU A 79 0.57 -11.99 -2.54
N GLN A 80 1.50 -12.45 -1.70
CA GLN A 80 1.19 -12.82 -0.32
C GLN A 80 0.71 -11.62 0.50
N ALA A 81 1.36 -10.46 0.36
CA ALA A 81 0.96 -9.24 1.07
C ALA A 81 -0.44 -8.78 0.66
N ASN A 82 -0.80 -8.96 -0.61
CA ASN A 82 -2.15 -8.69 -1.11
C ASN A 82 -3.18 -9.73 -0.63
N ASN A 83 -2.73 -10.93 -0.25
CA ASN A 83 -3.56 -12.03 0.23
C ASN A 83 -3.60 -12.10 1.77
N THR A 84 -3.74 -10.95 2.44
CA THR A 84 -3.90 -10.90 3.90
C THR A 84 -5.31 -10.50 4.28
N ARG A 85 -5.80 -11.07 5.38
CA ARG A 85 -7.13 -10.75 5.94
C ARG A 85 -7.30 -9.29 6.36
N SER A 86 -6.20 -8.57 6.59
CA SER A 86 -6.20 -7.16 6.94
C SER A 86 -6.43 -6.23 5.75
N ASN A 87 -6.35 -6.74 4.52
CA ASN A 87 -6.55 -5.90 3.34
C ASN A 87 -8.03 -5.54 3.17
N LEU A 88 -8.26 -4.26 2.90
CA LEU A 88 -9.56 -3.76 2.49
C LEU A 88 -9.80 -4.14 1.03
N ILE A 89 -10.63 -5.15 0.80
CA ILE A 89 -11.11 -5.54 -0.54
C ILE A 89 -12.25 -4.62 -0.92
N LEU A 90 -12.15 -4.02 -2.10
CA LEU A 90 -13.10 -3.08 -2.64
C LEU A 90 -13.61 -3.59 -3.98
N GLU A 91 -14.93 -3.57 -4.15
CA GLU A 91 -15.59 -3.99 -5.38
C GLU A 91 -15.96 -2.76 -6.22
N HIS A 92 -15.57 -2.77 -7.50
CA HIS A 92 -15.91 -1.72 -8.45
C HIS A 92 -15.92 -2.30 -9.87
N MET A 93 -16.97 -1.99 -10.65
CA MET A 93 -17.16 -2.47 -12.02
C MET A 93 -17.06 -4.00 -12.18
N GLY A 94 -17.52 -4.77 -11.19
CA GLY A 94 -17.49 -6.24 -11.22
C GLY A 94 -16.14 -6.87 -10.84
N GLU A 95 -15.13 -6.05 -10.53
CA GLU A 95 -13.82 -6.53 -10.06
C GLU A 95 -13.67 -6.33 -8.55
N LYS A 96 -13.03 -7.32 -7.89
CA LYS A 96 -12.67 -7.28 -6.46
C LYS A 96 -11.16 -7.20 -6.32
N LEU A 97 -10.66 -6.05 -5.87
CA LEU A 97 -9.24 -5.81 -5.66
C LEU A 97 -8.99 -5.23 -4.27
N THR A 98 -7.75 -5.37 -3.78
CA THR A 98 -7.32 -4.67 -2.58
C THR A 98 -7.27 -3.17 -2.84
N LEU A 99 -7.40 -2.38 -1.78
CA LEU A 99 -7.21 -0.93 -1.84
C LEU A 99 -5.88 -0.54 -2.51
N SER A 100 -4.80 -1.26 -2.20
CA SER A 100 -3.48 -1.01 -2.81
C SER A 100 -3.45 -1.27 -4.30
N GLN A 101 -4.11 -2.34 -4.75
CA GLN A 101 -4.24 -2.66 -6.18
C GLN A 101 -5.06 -1.61 -6.93
N TRP A 102 -6.18 -1.17 -6.35
CA TRP A 102 -6.98 -0.07 -6.89
C TRP A 102 -6.20 1.24 -6.97
N ALA A 103 -5.45 1.58 -5.92
CA ALA A 103 -4.62 2.78 -5.88
C ALA A 103 -3.52 2.75 -6.96
N LYS A 104 -2.83 1.60 -7.10
CA LYS A 104 -1.81 1.38 -8.14
C LYS A 104 -2.41 1.54 -9.54
N ARG A 105 -3.60 0.99 -9.78
CA ARG A 105 -4.29 1.09 -11.07
C ARG A 105 -4.74 2.52 -11.39
N ALA A 106 -5.25 3.25 -10.40
CA ALA A 106 -5.66 4.64 -10.55
C ALA A 106 -4.48 5.63 -10.54
N GLY A 107 -3.24 5.17 -10.33
CA GLY A 107 -2.06 6.04 -10.28
C GLY A 107 -2.04 6.98 -9.07
N ILE A 108 -2.73 6.63 -7.98
CA ILE A 108 -2.80 7.44 -6.74
C ILE A 108 -2.12 6.72 -5.58
N GLN A 109 -1.71 7.47 -4.55
CA GLN A 109 -1.16 6.85 -3.35
C GLN A 109 -2.25 6.06 -2.59
N ALA A 110 -1.92 4.87 -2.10
CA ALA A 110 -2.84 4.06 -1.30
C ALA A 110 -3.35 4.81 -0.05
N SER A 111 -2.50 5.63 0.57
CA SER A 111 -2.89 6.52 1.67
C SER A 111 -3.98 7.53 1.27
N THR A 112 -3.90 8.07 0.06
CA THR A 112 -4.91 8.97 -0.51
C THR A 112 -6.24 8.24 -0.73
N LEU A 113 -6.20 7.06 -1.34
CA LEU A 113 -7.40 6.25 -1.54
C LEU A 113 -8.04 5.85 -0.20
N HIS A 114 -7.23 5.41 0.77
CA HIS A 114 -7.71 5.08 2.12
C HIS A 114 -8.38 6.26 2.80
N TYR A 115 -7.79 7.44 2.74
CA TYR A 115 -8.41 8.66 3.28
C TYR A 115 -9.76 8.95 2.61
N ARG A 116 -9.84 8.86 1.28
CA ARG A 116 -11.07 9.11 0.50
C ARG A 116 -12.19 8.14 0.90
N ILE A 117 -11.88 6.84 0.99
CA ILE A 117 -12.84 5.82 1.44
C ILE A 117 -13.28 6.05 2.89
N LYS A 118 -12.34 6.37 3.79
CA LYS A 118 -12.66 6.68 5.19
C LYS A 118 -13.57 7.92 5.34
N LYS A 119 -13.49 8.87 4.40
CA LYS A 119 -14.37 10.04 4.32
C LYS A 119 -15.71 9.74 3.62
N GLY A 120 -15.99 8.48 3.31
CA GLY A 120 -17.25 8.05 2.70
C GLY A 120 -17.37 8.40 1.22
N TRP A 121 -16.25 8.62 0.52
CA TRP A 121 -16.31 8.87 -0.91
C TRP A 121 -16.73 7.60 -1.65
N PRO A 122 -17.62 7.71 -2.66
CA PRO A 122 -17.85 6.61 -3.60
C PRO A 122 -16.53 6.22 -4.27
N LEU A 123 -16.30 4.91 -4.44
CA LEU A 123 -15.03 4.38 -4.92
C LEU A 123 -14.65 4.93 -6.30
N ASP A 124 -15.59 5.00 -7.23
CA ASP A 124 -15.37 5.60 -8.56
C ASP A 124 -14.77 7.02 -8.46
N ARG A 125 -15.43 7.88 -7.69
CA ARG A 125 -14.93 9.24 -7.41
C ARG A 125 -13.58 9.21 -6.69
N ALA A 126 -13.39 8.27 -5.77
CA ALA A 126 -12.16 8.16 -5.01
C ALA A 126 -10.95 7.73 -5.89
N LEU A 127 -11.19 7.01 -6.99
CA LEU A 127 -10.17 6.64 -7.96
C LEU A 127 -9.90 7.77 -8.96
N ASN A 128 -10.96 8.41 -9.45
CA ASN A 128 -10.88 9.35 -10.59
C ASN A 128 -10.68 10.81 -10.19
N ALA A 129 -10.91 11.18 -8.92
CA ALA A 129 -10.70 12.55 -8.49
C ALA A 129 -9.22 12.94 -8.65
N SER A 130 -8.97 13.96 -9.49
CA SER A 130 -7.66 14.57 -9.62
C SER A 130 -7.14 14.89 -8.23
N VAL A 131 -5.83 14.69 -8.02
CA VAL A 131 -5.18 15.14 -6.79
C VAL A 131 -5.02 16.66 -6.91
N ASP A 132 -6.15 17.39 -6.92
CA ASP A 132 -6.22 18.82 -6.72
C ASP A 132 -5.80 19.08 -5.27
N THR A 133 -4.48 18.99 -5.05
CA THR A 133 -3.90 19.53 -3.84
C THR A 133 -4.22 21.02 -3.82
N TYR A 134 -4.43 21.57 -2.62
CA TYR A 134 -4.59 23.01 -2.44
C TYR A 134 -3.45 23.80 -3.13
N ALA A 135 -2.23 23.24 -3.11
CA ALA A 135 -1.08 23.80 -3.82
C ALA A 135 -1.24 23.85 -5.35
N ASN A 136 -1.97 22.92 -5.98
CA ASN A 136 -2.21 22.91 -7.42
C ASN A 136 -3.34 23.89 -7.84
N ARG A 137 -4.30 24.13 -6.94
CA ARG A 137 -5.33 25.15 -7.14
C ARG A 137 -4.78 26.56 -6.94
N ASP A 138 -3.95 26.75 -5.91
CA ASP A 138 -3.30 28.03 -5.63
C ASP A 138 -2.07 28.31 -6.52
N SER A 139 -1.35 27.30 -7.03
CA SER A 139 -0.28 27.49 -8.02
C SER A 139 -0.75 28.16 -9.31
N LYS A 140 -2.05 28.02 -9.61
CA LYS A 140 -2.70 28.69 -10.73
C LYS A 140 -3.26 30.07 -10.39
N ARG A 141 -3.35 30.41 -9.10
CA ARG A 141 -3.89 31.68 -8.62
C ARG A 141 -2.83 32.79 -8.75
N LEU A 142 -3.24 33.90 -9.36
CA LEU A 142 -2.46 35.14 -9.40
C LEU A 142 -2.67 35.91 -8.10
N ILE A 143 -1.57 36.36 -7.51
CA ILE A 143 -1.55 37.11 -6.25
C ILE A 143 -0.82 38.43 -6.49
N GLU A 144 -1.53 39.53 -6.24
CA GLU A 144 -0.97 40.87 -6.25
C GLU A 144 -0.28 41.17 -4.92
N CYS A 145 0.98 41.59 -4.99
CA CYS A 145 1.76 42.04 -3.83
C CYS A 145 2.84 43.01 -4.31
N ARG A 146 3.02 44.15 -3.61
CA ARG A 146 3.99 45.20 -3.94
C ARG A 146 3.92 45.69 -5.41
N GLY A 147 2.71 45.86 -5.94
CA GLY A 147 2.49 46.33 -7.31
C GLY A 147 2.85 45.32 -8.41
N ARG A 148 3.16 44.06 -8.06
CA ARG A 148 3.36 42.96 -9.02
C ARG A 148 2.29 41.92 -8.82
N THR A 149 1.78 41.37 -9.93
CA THR A 149 0.83 40.25 -9.93
C THR A 149 1.50 39.05 -10.57
N GLN A 150 1.69 37.98 -9.79
CA GLN A 150 2.36 36.76 -10.24
C GLN A 150 1.79 35.53 -9.53
N ARG A 151 2.14 34.33 -10.01
CA ARG A 151 1.67 33.09 -9.41
C ARG A 151 2.33 32.88 -8.05
N ILE A 152 1.63 32.21 -7.13
CA ILE A 152 2.20 31.87 -5.81
C ILE A 152 3.49 31.04 -5.93
N THR A 153 3.64 30.25 -6.99
CA THR A 153 4.87 29.49 -7.28
C THR A 153 6.04 30.38 -7.67
N GLU A 154 5.78 31.51 -8.33
CA GLU A 154 6.81 32.48 -8.72
C GLU A 154 7.24 33.27 -7.48
N TRP A 155 6.27 33.73 -6.67
CA TRP A 155 6.55 34.32 -5.35
C TRP A 155 7.39 33.39 -4.48
N ALA A 156 7.03 32.10 -4.40
CA ALA A 156 7.75 31.10 -3.62
C ALA A 156 9.21 30.93 -4.04
N ARG A 157 9.49 30.90 -5.35
CA ARG A 157 10.86 30.79 -5.87
C ARG A 157 11.71 32.02 -5.50
N GLU A 158 11.14 33.22 -5.60
CA GLU A 158 11.86 34.47 -5.30
C GLU A 158 12.29 34.56 -3.84
N VAL A 159 11.42 34.16 -2.92
CA VAL A 159 11.65 34.28 -1.47
C VAL A 159 12.27 33.03 -0.85
N GLY A 160 12.54 32.00 -1.66
CA GLY A 160 13.10 30.73 -1.18
C GLY A 160 12.14 29.95 -0.27
N LEU A 161 10.83 30.02 -0.52
CA LEU A 161 9.81 29.24 0.18
C LEU A 161 9.17 28.21 -0.75
N THR A 162 8.37 27.31 -0.19
CA THR A 162 7.50 26.44 -1.01
C THR A 162 6.13 27.10 -1.20
N ALA A 163 5.54 26.94 -2.38
CA ALA A 163 4.19 27.46 -2.69
C ALA A 163 3.15 27.05 -1.63
N THR A 164 3.27 25.82 -1.10
CA THR A 164 2.41 25.30 -0.03
C THR A 164 2.47 26.12 1.26
N ILE A 165 3.64 26.66 1.64
CA ILE A 165 3.77 27.49 2.85
C ILE A 165 3.00 28.80 2.67
N ILE A 166 3.17 29.45 1.53
CA ILE A 166 2.49 30.71 1.23
C ILE A 166 0.97 30.46 1.18
N SER A 167 0.51 29.40 0.49
CA SER A 167 -0.90 28.99 0.45
C SER A 167 -1.50 28.78 1.84
N GLN A 168 -0.81 28.04 2.72
CA GLN A 168 -1.31 27.77 4.06
C GLN A 168 -1.40 29.03 4.92
N ARG A 169 -0.48 29.99 4.76
CA ARG A 169 -0.53 31.26 5.47
C ARG A 169 -1.74 32.09 5.04
N ILE A 170 -1.94 32.24 3.73
CA ILE A 170 -3.11 32.95 3.17
C ILE A 170 -4.41 32.29 3.64
N LEU A 171 -4.50 30.96 3.60
CA LEU A 171 -5.69 30.23 4.06
C LEU A 171 -5.95 30.40 5.57
N ARG A 172 -4.90 30.62 6.36
CA ARG A 172 -5.00 30.96 7.79
C ARG A 172 -5.25 32.45 8.03
N GLY A 173 -5.59 33.21 6.99
CA GLY A 173 -5.92 34.63 7.08
C GLY A 173 -4.73 35.54 7.28
N TRP A 174 -3.52 35.10 6.94
CA TRP A 174 -2.36 35.99 6.93
C TRP A 174 -2.55 37.05 5.86
N ASP A 175 -2.06 38.26 6.16
CA ASP A 175 -1.83 39.27 5.14
C ASP A 175 -0.94 38.70 4.02
N VAL A 176 -1.22 39.10 2.78
CA VAL A 176 -0.57 38.55 1.57
C VAL A 176 0.93 38.80 1.58
N GLU A 177 1.35 40.00 1.99
CA GLU A 177 2.75 40.36 2.06
C GLU A 177 3.46 39.56 3.16
N ALA A 178 2.85 39.49 4.35
CA ALA A 178 3.36 38.66 5.44
C ALA A 178 3.44 37.18 5.04
N ALA A 179 2.46 36.67 4.27
CA ALA A 179 2.43 35.29 3.82
C ALA A 179 3.61 34.94 2.91
N ILE A 180 3.98 35.86 2.01
CA ILE A 180 5.06 35.70 1.02
C ILE A 180 6.44 35.91 1.67
N PHE A 181 6.63 36.98 2.43
CA PHE A 181 7.98 37.41 2.83
C PHE A 181 8.43 36.93 4.21
N THR A 182 7.56 36.31 5.01
CA THR A 182 7.99 35.77 6.31
C THR A 182 8.84 34.51 6.12
N PRO A 183 10.10 34.44 6.60
CA PRO A 183 10.92 33.23 6.50
C PRO A 183 10.30 32.03 7.24
N SER A 184 10.52 30.82 6.74
CA SER A 184 10.11 29.58 7.42
C SER A 184 11.20 29.14 8.40
N LYS A 185 10.82 28.71 9.61
CA LYS A 185 11.75 28.14 10.61
C LYS A 185 12.35 26.78 10.19
N ARG A 186 11.86 26.16 9.11
CA ARG A 186 12.38 24.88 8.61
C ARG A 186 13.24 25.11 7.37
N PRO A 187 14.48 24.61 7.32
CA PRO A 187 15.33 24.74 6.14
C PRO A 187 14.68 24.03 4.94
N VAL A 188 14.69 24.68 3.79
CA VAL A 188 14.29 24.06 2.52
C VAL A 188 15.33 23.00 2.20
N LYS A 189 14.90 21.74 2.05
CA LYS A 189 15.76 20.69 1.49
C LYS A 189 16.06 21.08 0.04
N GLY A 190 17.26 21.61 -0.19
CA GLY A 190 17.76 21.94 -1.50
C GLY A 190 17.90 20.69 -2.37
N ASP A 191 17.60 20.86 -3.64
CA ASP A 191 17.83 19.88 -4.70
C ASP A 191 19.28 19.39 -4.64
N LYS A 192 19.43 18.06 -4.60
CA LYS A 192 20.74 17.42 -4.76
C LYS A 192 21.24 17.74 -6.17
N LYS A 193 22.35 18.49 -6.25
CA LYS A 193 23.23 18.48 -7.42
C LYS A 193 23.82 17.09 -7.62
#